data_AF-A0A848U0B4-F1
#
_entry.id   AF-A0A848U0B4-F1
#
_cell.length_a   1.000
_cell.length_b   1.000
_cell.length_c   1.000
_cell.angle_alpha   90.00
_cell.angle_beta   90.00
_cell.angle_gamma   90.00
#
_symmetry.space_group_name_H-M   'P 1'
#
loop_
_entity.id
_entity.type
_entity.pdbx_description
1 polymer ?
#
loop_
_entity_poly.entity_id
_entity_poly.type
_entity_poly.pdbx_seq_one_letter_code
_entity_poly.pdbx_strand_id
1 'polypeptide(L)'
;MVDLDLNKLQGKFKNWRITEHSPKGIVLVSTTLDNEFEIPKIIDYLYNTVPDKKWTIDIEGHKITARPNERAKYNRMYTSGCFDIFHYGHLNILIKSKELCDYLIVGVSTDELIEKEKGKRPIIPFNERIKVVQSIGIVDEVIPQIDKDKQKVVDTYKIDAISVGDDWRGRYPKVSCAM
;
A
#
# COMPACT_ATOMS: atom_id res chain seq x y z
N MET A 1 20.48 10.25 10.74
CA MET A 1 20.46 8.78 10.90
C MET A 1 20.34 8.51 12.39
N VAL A 2 19.19 7.99 12.85
CA VAL A 2 19.05 7.53 14.24
C VAL A 2 19.48 6.08 14.23
N ASP A 3 20.58 5.76 14.89
CA ASP A 3 20.92 4.36 15.12
C ASP A 3 19.97 3.77 16.15
N LEU A 4 19.49 2.57 15.87
CA LEU A 4 18.60 1.85 16.76
C LEU A 4 19.39 1.48 18.02
N ASP A 5 19.08 2.11 19.14
CA ASP A 5 19.62 1.74 20.43
C ASP A 5 18.99 0.41 20.88
N LEU A 6 19.77 -0.67 20.76
CA LEU A 6 19.35 -2.02 21.15
C LEU A 6 19.08 -2.12 22.66
N ASN A 7 19.78 -1.35 23.49
CA ASN A 7 19.53 -1.33 24.95
C ASN A 7 18.18 -0.67 25.26
N LYS A 8 17.85 0.41 24.54
CA LYS A 8 16.53 1.05 24.64
C LYS A 8 15.41 0.12 24.16
N LEU A 9 15.64 -0.61 23.07
CA LEU A 9 14.67 -1.59 22.54
C LEU A 9 14.49 -2.76 23.53
N GLN A 10 15.58 -3.31 24.06
CA GLN A 10 15.57 -4.36 25.08
C GLN A 10 14.91 -3.91 26.39
N GLY A 11 15.08 -2.65 26.78
CA GLY A 11 14.39 -2.07 27.93
C GLY A 11 12.88 -1.90 27.73
N LYS A 12 12.44 -1.65 26.49
CA LYS A 12 11.03 -1.50 26.13
C LYS A 12 10.32 -2.86 25.98
N PHE A 13 11.01 -3.86 25.44
CA PHE A 13 10.48 -5.20 25.20
C PHE A 13 11.25 -6.23 26.04
N LYS A 14 11.06 -6.16 27.37
CA LYS A 14 11.84 -6.95 28.34
C LYS A 14 11.70 -8.47 28.19
N ASN A 15 10.58 -8.93 27.63
CA ASN A 15 10.30 -10.35 27.40
C ASN A 15 10.87 -10.86 26.07
N TRP A 16 11.50 -9.99 25.27
CA TRP A 16 12.08 -10.36 23.98
C TRP A 16 13.58 -10.50 24.12
N ARG A 17 14.16 -11.55 23.53
CA ARG A 17 15.61 -11.62 23.32
C ARG A 17 15.93 -10.87 22.03
N ILE A 18 16.81 -9.87 22.10
CA ILE A 18 17.17 -9.08 20.92
C ILE A 18 18.63 -9.37 20.59
N THR A 19 18.90 -9.92 19.40
CA THR A 19 20.26 -10.28 18.96
C THR A 19 20.58 -9.63 17.63
N GLU A 20 21.58 -8.75 17.60
CA GLU A 20 22.04 -8.11 16.37
C GLU A 20 22.64 -9.12 15.39
N HIS A 21 22.26 -9.04 14.11
CA HIS A 21 23.01 -9.75 13.07
C HIS A 21 23.05 -8.98 11.73
N SER A 22 24.22 -8.37 11.51
CA SER A 22 24.85 -7.99 10.23
C SER A 22 24.81 -6.50 9.81
N PRO A 23 25.80 -6.06 8.99
CA PRO A 23 25.98 -4.65 8.61
C PRO A 23 24.90 -4.07 7.68
N LYS A 24 23.84 -4.82 7.33
CA LYS A 24 22.80 -4.42 6.37
C LYS A 24 21.37 -4.55 6.90
N GLY A 25 21.17 -4.88 8.17
CA GLY A 25 19.83 -4.94 8.76
C GLY A 25 19.80 -5.43 10.21
N ILE A 26 18.72 -5.11 10.91
CA ILE A 26 18.49 -5.52 12.31
C ILE A 26 17.72 -6.84 12.32
N VAL A 27 18.19 -7.85 13.05
CA VAL A 27 17.41 -9.07 13.31
C VAL A 27 16.94 -9.02 14.77
N LEU A 28 15.66 -9.29 15.02
CA LEU A 28 15.10 -9.48 16.37
C LEU A 28 14.69 -10.94 16.48
N VAL A 29 15.15 -11.66 17.51
CA VAL A 29 14.92 -13.12 17.63
C VAL A 29 14.26 -13.43 18.97
N SER A 30 12.94 -13.58 18.99
CA SER A 30 12.23 -13.98 20.22
C SER A 30 12.14 -15.49 20.35
N THR A 31 12.28 -15.99 21.57
CA THR A 31 12.20 -17.43 21.92
C THR A 31 10.93 -17.79 22.69
N THR A 32 9.92 -16.91 22.73
CA THR A 32 8.64 -17.16 23.41
C THR A 32 7.46 -16.61 22.60
N LEU A 33 6.48 -17.46 22.29
CA LEU A 33 5.22 -17.13 21.60
C LEU A 33 4.18 -16.41 22.48
N ASP A 34 4.46 -16.22 23.78
CA ASP A 34 3.45 -15.89 24.79
C ASP A 34 2.80 -14.50 24.68
N ASN A 35 3.07 -13.75 23.60
CA ASN A 35 2.56 -12.38 23.47
C ASN A 35 2.33 -11.96 22.00
N GLU A 36 1.38 -12.60 21.31
CA GLU A 36 0.92 -12.19 19.97
C GLU A 36 0.57 -10.70 19.88
N PHE A 37 0.16 -10.06 20.99
CA PHE A 37 -0.15 -8.63 21.09
C PHE A 37 1.07 -7.69 21.11
N GLU A 38 2.29 -8.21 21.32
CA GLU A 38 3.52 -7.40 21.28
C GLU A 38 4.12 -7.31 19.89
N ILE A 39 3.84 -8.28 19.02
CA ILE A 39 4.36 -8.31 17.63
C ILE A 39 3.97 -7.02 16.89
N PRO A 40 2.70 -6.58 16.85
CA PRO A 40 2.34 -5.33 16.18
C PRO A 40 3.03 -4.10 16.79
N LYS A 41 3.27 -4.08 18.11
CA LYS A 41 3.90 -2.95 18.81
C LYS A 41 5.40 -2.85 18.48
N ILE A 42 6.07 -3.99 18.33
CA ILE A 42 7.48 -4.04 17.93
C ILE A 42 7.62 -3.61 16.47
N ILE A 43 6.75 -4.14 15.60
CA ILE A 43 6.69 -3.76 14.19
C ILE A 43 6.49 -2.24 14.04
N ASP A 44 5.50 -1.68 14.72
CA ASP A 44 5.22 -0.24 14.71
C ASP A 44 6.41 0.58 15.24
N TYR A 45 7.04 0.13 16.34
CA TYR A 45 8.23 0.81 16.86
C TYR A 45 9.41 0.81 15.86
N LEU A 46 9.65 -0.31 15.17
CA LEU A 46 10.73 -0.42 14.18
C LEU A 46 10.46 0.45 12.95
N TYR A 47 9.23 0.45 12.43
CA TYR A 47 8.83 1.33 11.34
C TYR A 47 9.01 2.82 11.70
N ASN A 48 8.70 3.22 12.93
CA ASN A 48 8.84 4.60 13.38
C ASN A 48 10.29 5.01 13.71
N THR A 49 11.12 4.08 14.19
CA THR A 49 12.47 4.39 14.68
C THR A 49 13.54 4.23 13.60
N VAL A 50 13.36 3.25 12.70
CA VAL A 50 14.31 2.91 11.63
C VAL A 50 13.58 2.60 10.31
N PRO A 51 12.80 3.56 9.76
CA PRO A 51 12.01 3.34 8.54
C PRO A 51 12.84 2.90 7.33
N ASP A 52 14.09 3.36 7.26
CA ASP A 52 14.97 3.16 6.11
C ASP A 52 15.92 1.96 6.27
N LYS A 53 15.77 1.17 7.34
CA LYS A 53 16.61 -0.02 7.57
C LYS A 53 15.81 -1.29 7.36
N LYS A 54 16.41 -2.26 6.66
CA LYS A 54 15.88 -3.62 6.61
C LYS A 54 15.87 -4.20 8.03
N TRP A 55 14.77 -4.80 8.43
CA TRP A 55 14.73 -5.55 9.68
C TRP A 55 13.97 -6.86 9.52
N THR A 56 14.36 -7.88 10.29
CA THR A 56 13.74 -9.20 10.31
C THR A 56 13.42 -9.56 11.75
N ILE A 57 12.16 -9.88 12.05
CA ILE A 57 11.73 -10.48 13.30
C ILE A 57 11.61 -11.99 13.04
N ASP A 58 12.37 -12.80 13.77
CA ASP A 58 12.29 -14.26 13.76
C ASP A 58 11.62 -14.71 15.07
N ILE A 59 10.52 -15.46 14.94
CA ILE A 59 9.75 -16.02 16.07
C ILE A 59 9.61 -17.51 15.81
N GLU A 60 10.35 -18.33 16.55
CA GLU A 60 10.34 -19.79 16.39
C GLU A 60 10.49 -20.27 14.93
N GLY A 61 11.32 -19.59 14.13
CA GLY A 61 11.53 -19.91 12.71
C GLY A 61 10.57 -19.21 11.75
N HIS A 62 9.54 -18.52 12.25
CA HIS A 62 8.66 -17.65 11.45
C HIS A 62 9.28 -16.27 11.30
N LYS A 63 9.70 -15.94 10.07
CA LYS A 63 10.39 -14.69 9.76
C LYS A 63 9.44 -13.65 9.19
N ILE A 64 9.30 -12.53 9.89
CA ILE A 64 8.66 -11.30 9.41
C ILE A 64 9.79 -10.36 9.00
N THR A 65 9.94 -10.06 7.71
CA THR A 65 10.98 -9.14 7.23
C THR A 65 10.36 -7.88 6.67
N ALA A 66 10.68 -6.74 7.26
CA ALA A 66 10.49 -5.47 6.57
C ALA A 66 11.63 -5.23 5.60
N ARG A 67 11.25 -4.83 4.40
CA ARG A 67 12.18 -4.19 3.48
C ARG A 67 12.41 -2.77 3.99
N PRO A 68 13.64 -2.22 3.86
CA PRO A 68 13.83 -0.80 4.10
C PRO A 68 12.83 -0.03 3.25
N ASN A 69 12.39 1.15 3.68
CA ASN A 69 11.74 2.13 2.79
C ASN A 69 12.75 2.53 1.71
N GLU A 70 12.94 1.67 0.70
CA GLU A 70 13.34 2.14 -0.61
C GLU A 70 12.25 3.11 -1.02
N ARG A 71 12.64 4.37 -1.22
CA ARG A 71 11.74 5.40 -1.69
C ARG A 71 10.91 4.82 -2.82
N ALA A 72 9.59 4.86 -2.71
CA ALA A 72 8.76 4.25 -3.72
C ALA A 72 9.08 4.89 -5.08
N LYS A 73 8.89 4.13 -6.17
CA LYS A 73 9.24 4.59 -7.52
C LYS A 73 8.53 5.92 -7.85
N TYR A 74 7.36 6.15 -7.28
CA TYR A 74 6.51 7.32 -7.48
C TYR A 74 6.06 7.89 -6.13
N ASN A 75 5.94 9.21 -6.00
CA ASN A 75 5.42 9.79 -4.74
C ASN A 75 3.90 9.62 -4.69
N ARG A 76 3.20 9.91 -5.80
CA ARG A 76 1.74 9.77 -5.90
C ARG A 76 1.33 8.96 -7.12
N MET A 77 0.54 7.92 -6.91
CA MET A 77 -0.02 7.11 -7.98
C MET A 77 -1.54 7.17 -7.98
N TYR A 78 -2.12 7.11 -9.17
CA TYR A 78 -3.56 6.99 -9.35
C TYR A 78 -3.93 5.68 -10.03
N THR A 79 -4.99 5.05 -9.53
CA THR A 79 -5.67 3.97 -10.24
C THR A 79 -7.16 4.19 -10.20
N SER A 80 -7.91 3.57 -11.11
CA SER A 80 -9.36 3.73 -11.13
C SER A 80 -10.07 2.51 -11.67
N GLY A 81 -11.31 2.33 -11.22
CA GLY A 81 -12.10 1.18 -11.61
C GLY A 81 -13.54 1.23 -11.14
N CYS A 82 -14.30 0.26 -11.63
CA CYS A 82 -15.67 0.02 -11.20
C CYS A 82 -15.72 -0.51 -9.75
N PHE A 83 -14.84 -1.47 -9.41
CA PHE A 83 -14.82 -2.13 -8.09
C PHE A 83 -16.17 -2.76 -7.68
N ASP A 84 -16.99 -3.16 -8.66
CA ASP A 84 -18.23 -3.90 -8.45
C ASP A 84 -17.93 -5.37 -8.14
N ILE A 85 -18.72 -5.98 -7.26
CA ILE A 85 -18.48 -7.31 -6.66
C ILE A 85 -16.99 -7.45 -6.27
N PHE A 86 -16.59 -6.70 -5.25
CA PHE A 86 -15.18 -6.60 -4.87
C PHE A 86 -14.60 -7.98 -4.51
N HIS A 87 -13.44 -8.31 -5.10
CA HIS A 87 -12.78 -9.61 -4.94
C HIS A 87 -11.25 -9.44 -4.94
N TYR A 88 -10.53 -10.54 -4.69
CA TYR A 88 -9.06 -10.52 -4.56
C TYR A 88 -8.33 -9.89 -5.74
N GLY A 89 -8.79 -10.10 -6.99
CA GLY A 89 -8.21 -9.44 -8.17
C GLY A 89 -8.12 -7.91 -8.05
N HIS A 90 -9.17 -7.24 -7.55
CA HIS A 90 -9.14 -5.80 -7.29
C HIS A 90 -8.13 -5.45 -6.20
N LEU A 91 -8.17 -6.18 -5.08
CA LEU A 91 -7.23 -5.96 -3.98
C LEU A 91 -5.77 -6.13 -4.43
N ASN A 92 -5.46 -7.13 -5.25
CA ASN A 92 -4.12 -7.38 -5.75
C ASN A 92 -3.61 -6.23 -6.62
N ILE A 93 -4.47 -5.61 -7.45
CA ILE A 93 -4.10 -4.40 -8.22
C ILE A 93 -3.77 -3.24 -7.27
N LEU A 94 -4.55 -3.06 -6.21
CA LEU A 94 -4.29 -2.00 -5.21
C LEU A 94 -2.98 -2.26 -4.45
N ILE A 95 -2.72 -3.51 -4.04
CA ILE A 95 -1.46 -3.91 -3.39
C ILE A 95 -0.27 -3.59 -4.32
N LYS A 96 -0.34 -4.04 -5.58
CA LYS A 96 0.74 -3.78 -6.55
C LYS A 96 0.92 -2.31 -6.88
N SER A 97 -0.15 -1.51 -6.83
CA SER A 97 -0.06 -0.06 -7.00
C SER A 97 0.61 0.61 -5.81
N LYS A 98 0.22 0.22 -4.57
CA LYS A 98 0.83 0.76 -3.34
C LYS A 98 2.31 0.37 -3.21
N GLU A 99 2.70 -0.84 -3.63
CA GLU A 99 4.13 -1.25 -3.67
C GLU A 99 5.01 -0.31 -4.52
N LEU A 100 4.42 0.42 -5.47
CA LEU A 100 5.14 1.32 -6.38
C LEU A 100 5.08 2.79 -5.98
N CYS A 101 4.29 3.16 -4.95
CA CYS A 101 4.11 4.56 -4.59
C CYS A 101 4.03 4.82 -3.08
N ASP A 102 4.39 6.04 -2.70
CA ASP A 102 4.25 6.49 -1.30
C ASP A 102 2.78 6.81 -0.97
N TYR A 103 2.01 7.33 -1.94
CA TYR A 103 0.61 7.73 -1.78
C TYR A 103 -0.28 7.23 -2.95
N LEU A 104 -1.26 6.39 -2.66
CA LEU A 104 -2.18 5.77 -3.60
C LEU A 104 -3.56 6.43 -3.56
N ILE A 105 -3.94 7.05 -4.67
CA ILE A 105 -5.28 7.60 -4.91
C ILE A 105 -6.08 6.63 -5.77
N VAL A 106 -7.29 6.28 -5.34
CA VAL A 106 -8.18 5.37 -6.08
C VAL A 106 -9.45 6.08 -6.52
N GLY A 107 -9.67 6.16 -7.83
CA GLY A 107 -10.91 6.63 -8.42
C GLY A 107 -11.96 5.52 -8.53
N VAL A 108 -13.10 5.68 -7.87
CA VAL A 108 -14.23 4.75 -7.99
C VAL A 108 -15.23 5.30 -9.00
N SER A 109 -15.42 4.59 -10.11
CA SER A 109 -16.34 5.04 -11.18
C SER A 109 -17.78 5.11 -10.67
N THR A 110 -18.45 6.25 -10.92
CA THR A 110 -19.87 6.45 -10.60
C THR A 110 -20.78 5.55 -11.42
N ASP A 111 -22.00 5.31 -10.95
CA ASP A 111 -22.98 4.46 -11.65
C ASP A 111 -23.31 5.06 -13.03
N GLU A 112 -23.42 6.39 -13.11
CA GLU A 112 -23.67 7.16 -14.33
C GLU A 112 -22.53 7.01 -15.34
N LEU A 113 -21.27 7.08 -14.88
CA LEU A 113 -20.11 6.87 -15.75
C LEU A 113 -20.10 5.46 -16.32
N ILE A 114 -20.37 4.45 -15.49
CA ILE A 114 -20.33 3.05 -15.92
C ILE A 114 -21.46 2.74 -16.89
N GLU A 115 -22.67 3.26 -16.62
CA GLU A 115 -23.81 3.17 -17.52
C GLU A 115 -23.52 3.82 -18.87
N LYS A 116 -22.95 5.03 -18.89
CA LYS A 116 -22.55 5.73 -20.11
C LYS A 116 -21.52 4.95 -20.93
N GLU A 117 -20.53 4.35 -20.27
CA GLU A 117 -19.39 3.73 -20.96
C GLU A 117 -19.60 2.25 -21.32
N LYS A 118 -20.44 1.54 -20.56
CA LYS A 118 -20.65 0.09 -20.72
C LYS A 118 -22.10 -0.28 -21.06
N GLY A 119 -23.01 0.69 -21.13
CA GLY A 119 -24.43 0.49 -21.42
C GLY A 119 -25.21 -0.22 -20.32
N LYS A 120 -24.62 -0.39 -19.13
CA LYS A 120 -25.24 -1.06 -17.98
C LYS A 120 -24.70 -0.50 -16.67
N ARG A 121 -25.52 -0.50 -15.64
CA ARG A 121 -25.12 -0.15 -14.27
C ARG A 121 -24.39 -1.30 -13.58
N PRO A 122 -23.54 -1.00 -12.58
CA PRO A 122 -23.04 -1.99 -11.62
C PRO A 122 -24.16 -2.68 -10.86
N ILE A 123 -23.87 -3.86 -10.31
CA ILE A 123 -24.75 -4.57 -9.39
C ILE A 123 -24.77 -3.85 -8.03
N ILE A 124 -23.60 -3.49 -7.51
CA ILE A 124 -23.45 -2.76 -6.25
C ILE A 124 -23.45 -1.24 -6.53
N PRO A 125 -24.31 -0.44 -5.88
CA PRO A 125 -24.36 1.01 -6.09
C PRO A 125 -23.05 1.72 -5.71
N PHE A 126 -22.79 2.86 -6.34
CA PHE A 126 -21.57 3.65 -6.16
C PHE A 126 -21.22 3.94 -4.70
N ASN A 127 -22.21 4.33 -3.89
CA ASN A 127 -22.03 4.70 -2.48
C ASN A 127 -21.52 3.53 -1.60
N GLU A 128 -21.79 2.28 -1.99
CA GLU A 128 -21.28 1.10 -1.30
C GLU A 128 -19.89 0.74 -1.80
N ARG A 129 -19.69 0.75 -3.13
CA ARG A 129 -18.38 0.45 -3.74
C ARG A 129 -17.30 1.41 -3.24
N ILE A 130 -17.60 2.71 -3.14
CA ILE A 130 -16.63 3.69 -2.65
C ILE A 130 -16.25 3.46 -1.19
N LYS A 131 -17.21 3.06 -0.34
CA LYS A 131 -16.96 2.73 1.08
C LYS A 131 -16.09 1.48 1.25
N VAL A 132 -16.31 0.47 0.40
CA VAL A 132 -15.44 -0.72 0.38
C VAL A 132 -14.01 -0.32 0.11
N VAL A 133 -13.76 0.48 -0.93
CA VAL A 133 -12.39 0.92 -1.27
C VAL A 133 -11.80 1.82 -0.18
N GLN A 134 -12.59 2.71 0.42
CA GLN A 134 -12.15 3.56 1.54
C GLN A 134 -11.74 2.77 2.80
N SER A 135 -12.28 1.57 2.98
CA SER A 135 -11.96 0.71 4.14
C SER A 135 -10.62 -0.04 4.00
N ILE A 136 -9.98 0.03 2.83
CA ILE A 136 -8.75 -0.70 2.53
C ILE A 136 -7.55 0.13 3.03
N GLY A 137 -6.89 -0.34 4.08
CA GLY A 137 -5.80 0.41 4.75
C GLY A 137 -4.57 0.74 3.90
N ILE A 138 -4.41 0.17 2.70
CA ILE A 138 -3.33 0.52 1.76
C ILE A 138 -3.70 1.63 0.77
N VAL A 139 -4.96 2.10 0.80
CA VAL A 139 -5.45 3.18 -0.06
C VAL A 139 -5.46 4.47 0.76
N ASP A 140 -4.68 5.46 0.34
CA ASP A 140 -4.52 6.70 1.10
C ASP A 140 -5.67 7.69 0.83
N GLU A 141 -6.22 7.68 -0.39
CA GLU A 141 -7.31 8.57 -0.78
C GLU A 141 -8.25 7.91 -1.79
N VAL A 142 -9.55 8.10 -1.62
CA VAL A 142 -10.56 7.57 -2.54
C VAL A 142 -11.43 8.70 -3.05
N ILE A 143 -11.54 8.82 -4.37
CA ILE A 143 -12.27 9.90 -5.03
C ILE A 143 -13.36 9.33 -5.97
N PRO A 144 -14.50 10.03 -6.12
CA PRO A 144 -15.44 9.71 -7.18
C PRO A 144 -14.81 9.95 -8.56
N GLN A 145 -14.93 8.98 -9.45
CA GLN A 145 -14.60 9.15 -10.86
C GLN A 145 -15.88 9.36 -11.68
N ILE A 146 -16.08 10.59 -12.14
CA ILE A 146 -17.27 11.02 -12.88
C ILE A 146 -17.08 11.04 -14.40
N ASP A 147 -15.82 11.03 -14.86
CA ASP A 147 -15.45 11.04 -16.28
C ASP A 147 -14.14 10.25 -16.52
N LYS A 148 -13.71 10.18 -17.79
CA LYS A 148 -12.47 9.51 -18.22
C LYS A 148 -11.30 10.48 -18.42
N ASP A 149 -11.41 11.73 -18.00
CA ASP A 149 -10.34 12.72 -18.11
C ASP A 149 -9.26 12.47 -17.05
N LYS A 150 -8.34 11.57 -17.39
CA LYS A 150 -7.20 11.25 -16.54
C LYS A 150 -6.23 12.41 -16.41
N GLN A 151 -6.13 13.30 -17.40
CA GLN A 151 -5.22 14.44 -17.35
C GLN A 151 -5.65 15.43 -16.25
N LYS A 152 -6.95 15.73 -16.18
CA LYS A 152 -7.51 16.55 -15.10
C LYS A 152 -7.17 15.99 -13.72
N VAL A 153 -7.26 14.67 -13.53
CA VAL A 153 -6.87 14.02 -12.26
C VAL A 153 -5.37 14.16 -12.02
N VAL A 154 -4.54 13.94 -13.03
CA VAL A 154 -3.09 14.10 -12.95
C VAL A 154 -2.71 15.50 -12.49
N ASP A 155 -3.29 16.53 -13.11
CA ASP A 155 -2.99 17.92 -12.80
C ASP A 155 -3.51 18.33 -11.42
N THR A 156 -4.73 17.93 -11.08
CA THR A 156 -5.39 18.30 -9.80
C THR A 156 -4.69 17.65 -8.61
N TYR A 157 -4.35 16.37 -8.72
CA TYR A 157 -3.81 15.57 -7.61
C TYR A 157 -2.28 15.41 -7.68
N LYS A 158 -1.60 16.01 -8.67
CA LYS A 158 -0.15 15.91 -8.86
C LYS A 158 0.31 14.45 -8.92
N ILE A 159 -0.31 13.69 -9.82
CA ILE A 159 -0.04 12.26 -9.99
C ILE A 159 1.24 12.06 -10.80
N ASP A 160 2.16 11.26 -10.28
CA ASP A 160 3.41 10.92 -10.96
C ASP A 160 3.24 9.75 -11.94
N ALA A 161 2.34 8.82 -11.63
CA ALA A 161 2.07 7.66 -12.46
C ALA A 161 0.63 7.14 -12.32
N ILE A 162 0.13 6.50 -13.38
CA ILE A 162 -1.17 5.83 -13.38
C ILE A 162 -0.95 4.32 -13.50
N SER A 163 -1.54 3.54 -12.61
CA SER A 163 -1.58 2.07 -12.75
C SER A 163 -2.90 1.62 -13.37
N VAL A 164 -2.81 0.62 -14.24
CA VAL A 164 -3.93 -0.03 -14.92
C VAL A 164 -3.70 -1.54 -14.95
N GLY A 165 -4.78 -2.31 -15.16
CA GLY A 165 -4.67 -3.75 -15.39
C GLY A 165 -3.90 -4.07 -16.67
N ASP A 166 -3.41 -5.31 -16.75
CA ASP A 166 -2.68 -5.84 -17.90
C ASP A 166 -3.52 -5.94 -19.17
N ASP A 167 -4.86 -5.92 -19.03
CA ASP A 167 -5.80 -5.77 -20.12
C ASP A 167 -5.55 -4.49 -20.96
N TRP A 168 -4.87 -3.48 -20.42
CA TRP A 168 -4.48 -2.28 -21.14
C TRP A 168 -3.22 -2.41 -21.99
N ARG A 169 -2.51 -3.54 -21.93
CA ARG A 169 -1.28 -3.75 -22.69
C ARG A 169 -1.52 -3.53 -24.19
N GLY A 170 -0.78 -2.60 -24.77
CA GLY A 170 -0.91 -2.22 -26.19
C GLY A 170 -2.08 -1.28 -26.50
N ARG A 171 -2.84 -0.85 -25.49
CA ARG A 171 -4.00 0.05 -25.61
C ARG A 171 -3.86 1.32 -24.75
N TYR A 172 -2.64 1.71 -24.45
CA TYR A 172 -2.37 2.91 -23.64
C TYR A 172 -2.79 4.18 -24.40
N PRO A 173 -3.47 5.13 -23.74
CA PRO A 173 -3.79 6.41 -24.35
C PRO A 173 -2.51 7.20 -24.67
N LYS A 174 -2.55 8.05 -25.69
CA LYS A 174 -1.46 8.99 -25.95
C LYS A 174 -1.34 9.93 -24.74
N VAL A 175 -0.16 9.95 -24.13
CA VAL A 175 0.19 10.84 -23.03
C VAL A 175 1.24 11.85 -23.48
N SER A 176 1.27 13.02 -22.84
CA SER A 176 2.26 14.08 -23.10
C SER A 176 3.59 13.84 -22.39
N CYS A 177 3.62 12.97 -21.37
CA CYS A 177 4.82 12.57 -20.66
C CYS A 177 5.46 11.30 -21.25
N ALA A 178 6.75 11.08 -20.94
CA ALA A 178 7.44 9.84 -21.33
C ALA A 178 6.82 8.63 -20.63
N MET A 179 6.53 7.56 -21.40
CA MET A 179 6.04 6.27 -20.90
C MET A 179 7.16 5.40 -20.34
#